data_AF-A0A2G9TCB1-F1
#
_entry.id   AF-A0A2G9TCB1-F1
#
_cell.length_a   1.000
_cell.length_b   1.000
_cell.length_c   1.000
_cell.angle_alpha   90.00
_cell.angle_beta   90.00
_cell.angle_gamma   90.00
#
_symmetry.space_group_name_H-M   'P 1'
#
loop_
_entity.id
_entity.type
_entity.pdbx_description
1 polymer ?
#
loop_
_entity_poly.entity_id
_entity_poly.type
_entity_poly.pdbx_seq_one_letter_code
_entity_poly.pdbx_strand_id
1 'polypeptide(L)'
;ERVFIDNSKYDSLPMCGIEVRLPVGLKPYPSQKLMMVRLITSITKRLNFLAESPTGSVKQEPGEVDPFDEFDKQEPQERKGLTKEMKEPKVEKNCICLPKARIYYGTRTHKQIGQVVKEFARLPYGGVIRHTILASREQSCVNKAARNSGDISGTCKELTSTGG
;
A
#
# COMPACT_ATOMS: atom_id res chain seq x y z
N GLU A 1 -0.09 -12.09 14.58
CA GLU A 1 -0.89 -12.97 13.70
C GLU A 1 -0.26 -12.97 12.32
N ARG A 2 0.13 -14.12 11.80
CA ARG A 2 0.66 -14.25 10.43
C ARG A 2 -0.52 -14.43 9.50
N VAL A 3 -0.64 -13.55 8.51
CA VAL A 3 -1.72 -13.58 7.54
C VAL A 3 -1.29 -14.44 6.35
N PHE A 4 -2.07 -15.46 6.01
CA PHE A 4 -1.86 -16.24 4.79
C PHE A 4 -2.80 -15.74 3.69
N ILE A 5 -2.25 -15.48 2.50
CA ILE A 5 -3.00 -14.94 1.36
C ILE A 5 -2.64 -15.78 0.14
N ASP A 6 -3.62 -16.46 -0.44
CA ASP A 6 -3.45 -17.14 -1.73
C ASP A 6 -3.50 -16.12 -2.88
N ASN A 7 -2.34 -15.92 -3.50
CA ASN A 7 -2.13 -14.98 -4.60
C ASN A 7 -1.68 -15.67 -5.89
N SER A 8 -1.87 -16.99 -6.00
CA SER A 8 -1.42 -17.81 -7.14
C SER A 8 -1.94 -17.32 -8.49
N LYS A 9 -3.12 -16.70 -8.50
CA LYS A 9 -3.81 -16.14 -9.67
C LYS A 9 -3.37 -14.71 -10.08
N TYR A 10 -2.32 -14.16 -9.47
CA TYR A 10 -1.80 -12.81 -9.77
C TYR A 10 -0.41 -12.91 -10.41
N ASP A 11 -0.14 -12.02 -11.35
CA ASP A 11 1.17 -11.91 -11.98
C ASP A 11 2.20 -11.43 -10.94
N SER A 12 3.43 -11.95 -11.05
CA SER A 12 4.53 -11.59 -10.17
C SER A 12 5.45 -10.61 -10.89
N LEU A 13 5.74 -9.49 -10.24
CA LEU A 13 6.70 -8.50 -10.70
C LEU A 13 7.79 -8.36 -9.61
N PRO A 14 8.99 -8.93 -9.81
CA PRO A 14 10.07 -8.78 -8.85
C PRO A 14 10.50 -7.32 -8.76
N MET A 15 10.60 -6.80 -7.54
CA MET A 15 11.12 -5.45 -7.24
C MET A 15 11.86 -5.45 -5.91
N CYS A 16 13.12 -5.02 -5.89
CA CYS A 16 13.93 -4.93 -4.66
C CYS A 16 13.95 -6.24 -3.83
N GLY A 17 14.00 -7.40 -4.49
CA GLY A 17 13.97 -8.71 -3.84
C GLY A 17 12.60 -9.12 -3.28
N ILE A 18 11.52 -8.43 -3.66
CA ILE A 18 10.14 -8.73 -3.28
C ILE A 18 9.33 -9.08 -4.52
N GLU A 19 8.60 -10.19 -4.46
CA GLU A 19 7.62 -10.59 -5.47
C GLU A 19 6.32 -9.79 -5.32
N VAL A 20 6.19 -8.68 -6.05
CA VAL A 20 4.98 -7.85 -6.02
C VAL A 20 3.88 -8.49 -6.87
N ARG A 21 2.70 -8.69 -6.27
CA ARG A 21 1.55 -9.33 -6.93
C ARG A 21 0.64 -8.29 -7.59
N LEU A 22 0.41 -8.45 -8.88
CA LEU A 22 -0.40 -7.55 -9.71
C LEU A 22 -1.55 -8.29 -10.40
N PRO A 23 -2.70 -7.63 -10.63
CA PRO A 23 -3.78 -8.20 -11.43
C PRO A 23 -3.27 -8.70 -12.78
N VAL A 24 -3.79 -9.84 -13.24
CA VAL A 24 -3.34 -10.49 -14.48
C VAL A 24 -3.44 -9.53 -15.66
N GLY A 25 -2.36 -9.42 -16.43
CA GLY A 25 -2.28 -8.56 -17.61
C GLY A 25 -2.09 -7.06 -17.31
N LEU A 26 -2.01 -6.66 -16.04
CA LEU A 26 -1.69 -5.29 -15.66
C LEU A 26 -0.19 -5.05 -15.79
N LYS A 27 0.20 -4.19 -16.74
CA LYS A 27 1.58 -3.70 -16.88
C LYS A 27 1.65 -2.26 -16.35
N PRO A 28 2.25 -2.01 -15.18
CA PRO A 28 2.37 -0.66 -14.66
C PRO A 28 3.23 0.20 -15.57
N TYR A 29 2.89 1.49 -15.68
CA TYR A 29 3.74 2.46 -16.35
C TYR A 29 5.08 2.61 -15.59
N PRO A 30 6.17 3.02 -16.25
CA PRO A 30 7.47 3.24 -15.62
C PRO A 30 7.42 4.17 -14.39
N SER A 31 6.61 5.23 -14.44
CA SER A 31 6.39 6.12 -13.30
C SER A 31 5.73 5.41 -12.11
N GLN A 32 4.81 4.47 -12.37
CA GLN A 32 4.18 3.65 -11.34
C GLN A 32 5.17 2.64 -10.76
N LYS A 33 5.98 1.98 -11.60
CA LYS A 33 7.06 1.09 -11.15
C LYS A 33 8.04 1.83 -10.24
N LEU A 34 8.48 3.03 -10.63
CA LEU A 34 9.38 3.85 -9.84
C LEU A 34 8.77 4.24 -8.49
N MET A 35 7.47 4.57 -8.46
CA MET A 35 6.75 4.86 -7.23
C MET A 35 6.70 3.64 -6.29
N MET A 36 6.45 2.45 -6.85
CA MET A 36 6.44 1.17 -6.10
C MET A 36 7.81 0.85 -5.51
N VAL A 37 8.90 1.00 -6.29
CA VAL A 37 10.28 0.82 -5.82
C VAL A 37 10.61 1.75 -4.65
N ARG A 38 10.28 3.03 -4.77
CA ARG A 38 10.53 4.02 -3.71
C ARG A 38 9.74 3.71 -2.45
N LEU A 39 8.48 3.26 -2.59
CA LEU A 39 7.66 2.82 -1.47
C LEU A 39 8.29 1.60 -0.77
N ILE A 40 8.63 0.56 -1.51
CA ILE A 40 9.24 -0.67 -0.97
C ILE A 40 10.55 -0.34 -0.27
N THR A 41 11.42 0.42 -0.93
CA THR A 41 12.72 0.85 -0.37
C THR A 41 12.53 1.61 0.93
N SER A 42 11.55 2.52 0.99
CA SER A 42 11.27 3.30 2.20
C SER A 42 10.75 2.42 3.34
N ILE A 43 9.88 1.45 3.06
CA ILE A 43 9.41 0.50 4.07
C ILE A 43 10.59 -0.34 4.58
N THR A 44 11.41 -0.90 3.69
CA THR A 44 12.59 -1.71 4.06
C THR A 44 13.59 -0.91 4.89
N LYS A 45 13.82 0.37 4.56
CA LYS A 45 14.73 1.26 5.27
C LYS A 45 14.10 1.97 6.49
N ARG A 46 12.82 1.71 6.80
CA ARG A 46 12.06 2.37 7.88
C ARG A 46 12.05 3.90 7.77
N LEU A 47 11.93 4.41 6.55
CA LEU A 47 11.86 5.84 6.25
C LEU A 47 10.42 6.29 6.08
N ASN A 48 10.17 7.58 6.35
CA ASN A 48 8.93 8.23 5.96
C ASN A 48 8.95 8.48 4.45
N PHE A 49 7.85 8.16 3.77
CA PHE A 49 7.71 8.35 2.33
C PHE A 49 6.43 9.12 2.06
N LEU A 50 6.58 10.28 1.41
CA LEU A 50 5.47 11.04 0.85
C LEU A 50 5.55 10.89 -0.67
N ALA A 51 4.42 10.53 -1.27
CA ALA A 51 4.36 10.22 -2.68
C ALA A 51 3.19 10.98 -3.30
N GLU A 52 3.47 11.74 -4.35
CA GLU A 52 2.44 12.35 -5.18
C GLU A 52 2.27 11.49 -6.42
N SER A 53 1.09 10.88 -6.59
CA SER A 53 0.75 10.24 -7.86
C SER A 53 0.32 11.33 -8.83
N PRO A 54 0.93 11.47 -10.01
CA PRO A 54 0.37 12.37 -11.03
C PRO A 54 -1.05 11.89 -11.37
N THR A 55 -2.05 12.72 -11.07
CA THR A 55 -3.44 12.49 -11.48
C THR A 55 -3.53 12.68 -12.99
N GLY A 56 -3.25 11.59 -13.71
CA GLY A 56 -3.19 11.55 -15.16
C GLY A 56 -1.96 10.76 -15.59
N SER A 57 -2.12 9.46 -15.82
CA SER A 57 -1.12 8.67 -16.54
C SER A 57 -1.02 9.25 -17.95
N VAL A 58 0.00 10.05 -18.22
CA VAL A 58 0.35 10.40 -19.59
C VAL A 58 0.64 9.08 -20.30
N LYS A 59 -0.14 8.75 -21.34
CA LYS A 59 0.13 7.62 -22.23
C LYS A 59 1.56 7.79 -22.73
N GLN A 60 2.46 6.88 -22.37
CA GLN A 60 3.73 6.77 -23.07
C GLN A 60 3.47 6.22 -24.46
N GLU A 61 4.04 6.88 -25.45
CA GLU A 61 4.18 6.39 -26.82
C GLU A 61 4.99 5.07 -26.81
N PRO A 62 4.64 4.09 -27.66
CA PRO A 62 5.39 2.84 -27.74
C PRO A 62 6.79 3.10 -28.31
N GLY A 63 7.83 2.92 -27.50
CA GLY A 63 9.23 3.05 -27.94
C GLY A 63 10.22 3.55 -26.89
N GLU A 64 9.74 4.06 -25.75
CA GLU A 64 10.64 4.47 -24.66
C GLU A 64 11.13 3.24 -23.89
N VAL A 65 12.46 3.07 -23.82
CA VAL A 65 13.11 1.99 -23.08
C VAL A 65 12.75 2.16 -21.61
N ASP A 66 12.12 1.15 -21.01
CA ASP A 66 11.71 1.23 -19.60
C ASP A 66 12.98 1.34 -18.73
N PRO A 67 13.22 2.47 -18.02
CA PRO A 67 14.40 2.63 -17.17
C PRO A 67 14.47 1.57 -16.06
N PHE A 68 13.36 0.87 -15.82
CA PHE A 68 13.28 -0.22 -14.87
C PHE A 68 14.03 -1.49 -15.33
N ASP A 69 14.07 -1.80 -16.64
CA ASP A 69 14.80 -2.96 -17.17
C ASP A 69 16.32 -2.81 -16.98
N GLU A 70 16.81 -1.58 -16.83
CA GLU A 70 18.20 -1.26 -16.55
C GLU A 70 18.50 -1.27 -15.04
N PHE A 71 17.52 -0.94 -14.20
CA PHE A 71 17.66 -0.96 -12.74
C PHE A 71 17.72 -2.39 -12.18
N ASP A 72 16.95 -3.34 -12.74
CA ASP A 72 16.94 -4.74 -12.28
C ASP A 72 18.23 -5.51 -12.63
N LYS A 73 19.06 -4.95 -13.53
CA LYS A 73 20.39 -5.48 -13.87
C LYS A 73 21.50 -5.05 -12.90
N GLN A 74 21.20 -4.21 -11.89
CA GLN A 74 22.19 -3.85 -10.88
C GLN A 74 22.32 -4.97 -9.85
N GLU A 75 23.43 -5.70 -9.90
CA GLU A 75 23.77 -6.72 -8.92
C GLU A 75 23.79 -6.17 -7.48
N PRO A 76 23.48 -7.00 -6.46
CA PRO A 76 23.58 -6.61 -5.06
C PRO A 76 25.03 -6.22 -4.72
N GLN A 77 25.25 -4.96 -4.35
CA GLN A 77 26.59 -4.51 -3.93
C GLN A 77 27.05 -5.26 -2.68
N GLU A 78 28.18 -5.95 -2.83
CA GLU A 78 28.88 -6.70 -1.79
C GLU A 78 29.10 -5.85 -0.53
N ARG A 79 28.51 -6.27 0.59
CA ARG A 79 28.93 -5.81 1.92
C ARG A 79 30.19 -6.57 2.32
N LYS A 80 31.34 -5.90 2.32
CA LYS A 80 32.61 -6.45 2.81
C LYS A 80 32.58 -6.66 4.33
N GLY A 81 32.82 -7.91 4.75
CA GLY A 81 33.57 -8.27 5.95
C GLY A 81 32.78 -8.62 7.22
N LEU A 82 32.59 -9.92 7.48
CA LEU A 82 33.15 -10.60 8.67
C LEU A 82 33.10 -12.12 8.44
N THR A 83 34.26 -12.76 8.46
CA THR A 83 34.45 -14.20 8.30
C THR A 83 33.92 -14.98 9.51
N LYS A 84 33.22 -16.10 9.26
CA LYS A 84 33.44 -17.42 9.90
C LYS A 84 32.54 -18.53 9.33
N GLU A 85 33.22 -19.58 8.87
CA GLU A 85 32.93 -21.02 8.77
C GLU A 85 31.53 -21.56 8.39
N MET A 86 31.57 -22.48 7.42
CA MET A 86 30.45 -23.21 6.82
C MET A 86 29.77 -24.18 7.78
N LYS A 87 28.43 -24.17 7.80
CA LYS A 87 27.57 -25.32 8.10
C LYS A 87 26.51 -25.47 7.00
N GLU A 88 26.24 -26.72 6.63
CA GLU A 88 25.34 -27.18 5.56
C GLU A 88 23.91 -26.61 5.61
N PRO A 89 23.21 -26.50 4.46
CA PRO A 89 22.07 -25.62 4.30
C PRO A 89 20.82 -26.22 4.93
N LYS A 90 20.38 -25.63 6.03
CA LYS A 90 18.97 -25.70 6.41
C LYS A 90 18.22 -24.82 5.42
N VAL A 91 17.16 -25.33 4.81
CA VAL A 91 16.24 -24.54 3.97
C VAL A 91 15.58 -23.49 4.88
N GLU A 92 16.24 -22.36 5.04
CA GLU A 92 15.69 -21.18 5.68
C GLU A 92 14.57 -20.68 4.77
N LYS A 93 13.34 -20.77 5.28
CA LYS A 93 12.22 -20.07 4.67
C LYS A 93 12.60 -18.59 4.72
N ASN A 94 13.09 -18.05 3.60
CA ASN A 94 13.35 -16.62 3.40
C ASN A 94 12.04 -15.85 3.54
N CYS A 95 11.63 -15.60 4.77
CA CYS A 95 10.55 -14.68 5.04
C CYS A 95 11.12 -13.29 4.72
N ILE A 96 10.54 -12.65 3.71
CA ILE A 96 10.81 -11.26 3.38
C ILE A 96 10.08 -10.39 4.42
N CYS A 97 10.41 -10.56 5.70
CA CYS A 97 9.71 -9.94 6.82
C CYS A 97 9.98 -8.43 6.85
N LEU A 98 9.26 -7.71 6.00
CA LEU A 98 9.23 -6.25 6.00
C LEU A 98 8.71 -5.78 7.37
N PRO A 99 9.23 -4.66 7.88
CA PRO A 99 8.70 -4.08 9.10
C PRO A 99 7.23 -3.72 8.92
N LYS A 100 6.47 -3.80 10.01
CA LYS A 100 5.06 -3.41 10.00
C LYS A 100 4.95 -1.90 9.70
N ALA A 101 4.37 -1.58 8.55
CA ALA A 101 4.08 -0.20 8.14
C ALA A 101 2.61 0.15 8.40
N ARG A 102 2.34 1.41 8.77
CA ARG A 102 0.99 2.00 8.77
C ARG A 102 0.89 2.92 7.56
N ILE A 103 -0.10 2.67 6.69
CA ILE A 103 -0.31 3.46 5.48
C ILE A 103 -1.44 4.44 5.77
N TYR A 104 -1.14 5.74 5.63
CA TYR A 104 -2.14 6.79 5.64
C TYR A 104 -2.37 7.23 4.20
N TYR A 105 -3.60 7.06 3.72
CA TYR A 105 -3.98 7.44 2.36
C TYR A 105 -4.88 8.66 2.41
N GLY A 106 -4.34 9.81 2.03
CA GLY A 106 -5.04 11.09 2.00
C GLY A 106 -5.61 11.38 0.60
N THR A 107 -6.87 11.83 0.55
CA THR A 107 -7.49 12.30 -0.70
C THR A 107 -8.27 13.58 -0.45
N ARG A 108 -8.50 14.35 -1.51
CA ARG A 108 -9.26 15.60 -1.42
C ARG A 108 -10.77 15.39 -1.29
N THR A 109 -11.33 14.29 -1.83
CA THR A 109 -12.79 14.09 -1.89
C THR A 109 -13.21 12.68 -1.48
N HIS A 110 -14.39 12.56 -0.86
CA HIS A 110 -15.00 11.26 -0.52
C HIS A 110 -15.24 10.36 -1.74
N LYS A 111 -15.51 10.94 -2.92
CA LYS A 111 -15.67 10.17 -4.16
C LYS A 111 -14.39 9.43 -4.54
N GLN A 112 -13.23 10.06 -4.35
CA GLN A 112 -11.91 9.43 -4.57
C GLN A 112 -11.65 8.30 -3.57
N ILE A 113 -12.00 8.48 -2.29
CA ILE A 113 -11.91 7.40 -1.29
C ILE A 113 -12.78 6.21 -1.70
N GLY A 114 -14.01 6.46 -2.15
CA GLY A 114 -14.91 5.40 -2.61
C GLY A 114 -14.35 4.60 -3.78
N GLN A 115 -13.64 5.23 -4.71
CA GLN A 115 -12.94 4.54 -5.80
C GLN A 115 -11.79 3.68 -5.26
N VAL A 116 -10.97 4.22 -4.37
CA VAL A 116 -9.83 3.52 -3.79
C VAL A 116 -10.28 2.31 -2.99
N VAL A 117 -11.35 2.42 -2.20
CA VAL A 117 -11.90 1.29 -1.44
C VAL A 117 -12.45 0.21 -2.37
N LYS A 118 -13.05 0.58 -3.51
CA LYS A 118 -13.49 -0.40 -4.52
C LYS A 118 -12.31 -1.13 -5.17
N GLU A 119 -11.24 -0.42 -5.52
CA GLU A 119 -10.04 -1.06 -6.06
C GLU A 119 -9.34 -1.92 -4.99
N PHE A 120 -9.29 -1.44 -3.74
CA PHE A 120 -8.74 -2.20 -2.62
C PHE A 120 -9.50 -3.51 -2.37
N ALA A 121 -10.83 -3.50 -2.49
CA ALA A 121 -11.67 -4.68 -2.34
C ALA A 121 -11.45 -5.74 -3.44
N ARG A 122 -10.92 -5.35 -4.61
CA ARG A 122 -10.58 -6.28 -5.71
C ARG A 122 -9.23 -6.97 -5.52
N LEU A 123 -8.43 -6.51 -4.57
CA LEU A 123 -7.12 -7.07 -4.28
C LEU A 123 -7.26 -8.29 -3.37
N PRO A 124 -6.34 -9.26 -3.43
CA PRO A 124 -6.49 -10.51 -2.68
C PRO A 124 -6.38 -10.32 -1.17
N TYR A 125 -5.88 -9.16 -0.74
CA TYR A 125 -5.80 -8.74 0.64
C TYR A 125 -6.97 -7.87 1.11
N GLY A 126 -7.93 -7.53 0.23
CA GLY A 126 -9.02 -6.61 0.54
C GLY A 126 -9.88 -7.05 1.73
N GLY A 127 -10.09 -8.36 1.90
CA GLY A 127 -10.83 -8.94 3.03
C GLY A 127 -9.97 -9.27 4.26
N VAL A 128 -8.65 -9.08 4.18
CA VAL A 128 -7.71 -9.58 5.18
C VAL A 128 -7.00 -8.45 5.91
N ILE A 129 -6.66 -7.38 5.20
CA ILE A 129 -6.05 -6.19 5.79
C ILE A 129 -7.16 -5.27 6.33
N ARG A 130 -7.11 -5.00 7.63
CA ARG A 130 -8.02 -4.04 8.28
C ARG A 130 -7.65 -2.61 7.86
N HIS A 131 -8.64 -1.86 7.38
CA HIS A 131 -8.53 -0.44 7.12
C HIS A 131 -9.71 0.31 7.77
N THR A 132 -9.57 1.62 7.95
CA THR A 132 -10.63 2.48 8.48
C THR A 132 -10.63 3.79 7.71
N ILE A 133 -11.81 4.29 7.37
CA ILE A 133 -11.97 5.56 6.69
C ILE A 133 -12.21 6.63 7.74
N LEU A 134 -11.37 7.67 7.75
CA LEU A 134 -11.60 8.87 8.53
C LEU A 134 -12.41 9.86 7.69
N ALA A 135 -13.51 10.35 8.25
CA ALA A 135 -14.51 11.16 7.57
C ALA A 135 -15.06 12.21 8.52
N SER A 136 -15.71 13.24 7.98
CA SER A 136 -16.42 14.22 8.81
C SER A 136 -17.58 13.56 9.58
N ARG A 137 -18.05 14.19 10.66
CA ARG A 137 -19.18 13.67 11.45
C ARG A 137 -20.43 13.54 10.58
N GLU A 138 -20.62 14.46 9.65
CA GLU A 138 -21.76 14.47 8.74
C GLU A 138 -21.81 13.23 7.83
N GLN A 139 -20.65 12.67 7.48
CA GLN A 139 -20.52 11.52 6.59
C GLN A 139 -20.39 10.17 7.32
N SER A 140 -20.08 10.18 8.62
CA SER A 140 -19.78 8.96 9.39
C SER A 140 -20.55 8.80 10.70
N CYS A 141 -21.47 9.73 11.02
CA CYS A 141 -22.29 9.61 12.23
C CYS A 141 -23.19 8.38 12.18
N VAL A 142 -23.03 7.49 13.17
CA VAL A 142 -23.84 6.28 13.34
C VAL A 142 -25.12 6.54 14.15
N ASN A 143 -25.16 7.63 14.92
CA ASN A 143 -26.29 7.96 15.77
C ASN A 143 -27.42 8.62 14.96
N LYS A 144 -28.59 7.98 14.93
CA LYS A 144 -29.76 8.45 14.16
C LYS A 144 -30.30 9.80 14.66
N ALA A 145 -30.26 10.07 15.97
CA ALA A 145 -30.75 11.31 16.55
C ALA A 145 -29.92 12.51 16.05
N ALA A 146 -28.60 12.39 16.12
CA ALA A 146 -27.67 13.41 15.61
C ALA A 146 -27.70 13.54 14.08
N ARG A 147 -27.99 12.46 13.34
CA ARG A 147 -28.09 12.52 11.88
C ARG A 147 -29.34 13.28 11.39
N ASN A 148 -30.41 13.25 12.19
CA ASN A 148 -31.66 13.92 11.87
C ASN A 148 -31.70 15.37 12.36
N SER A 149 -30.83 15.75 13.30
CA SER A 149 -30.62 17.15 13.66
C SER A 149 -29.86 17.86 12.54
N GLY A 150 -30.37 18.99 12.05
CA GLY A 150 -29.72 19.79 11.00
C GLY A 150 -28.28 20.20 11.32
N ASP A 151 -27.89 20.21 12.60
CA ASP A 151 -26.51 20.29 13.07
C ASP A 151 -26.07 18.98 13.75
N ILE A 152 -25.40 18.13 12.97
CA ILE A 152 -24.86 16.84 13.41
C ILE A 152 -23.74 17.05 14.43
N SER A 153 -22.91 18.09 14.24
CA SER A 153 -21.72 18.32 15.06
C SER A 153 -22.07 18.87 16.44
N GLY A 154 -23.02 19.80 16.54
CA GLY A 154 -23.54 20.31 17.81
C GLY A 154 -24.23 19.22 18.62
N THR A 155 -25.22 18.55 18.03
CA THR A 155 -25.98 17.48 18.69
C THR A 155 -25.09 16.31 19.11
N CYS A 156 -24.09 15.95 18.30
CA CYS A 156 -23.13 14.92 18.69
C CYS A 156 -22.32 15.31 19.93
N LYS A 157 -21.92 16.58 20.07
CA LYS A 157 -21.20 17.06 21.26
C LYS A 157 -22.11 17.02 22.48
N GLU A 158 -23.35 17.45 22.37
CA GLU A 158 -24.34 17.40 23.46
C GLU A 158 -24.55 15.96 23.94
N LEU A 159 -24.86 15.04 23.00
CA LEU A 159 -25.09 13.62 23.32
C LEU A 159 -23.88 12.93 23.96
N THR A 160 -22.67 13.31 23.57
CA THR A 160 -21.44 12.75 24.18
C THR A 160 -21.16 13.36 25.55
N SER A 161 -21.60 14.61 25.80
CA SER A 161 -21.38 15.31 27.06
C SER A 161 -22.37 14.90 28.15
N THR A 162 -23.61 14.52 27.79
CA THR A 162 -24.64 14.08 28.74
C THR A 162 -24.50 12.62 29.18
N GLY A 163 -23.75 11.81 28.43
CA GLY A 163 -23.54 10.38 28.69
C GLY A 163 -22.27 10.03 29.47
N GLY A 164 -21.69 11.00 30.20
CA GLY A 164 -20.49 10.82 31.03
C GLY A 164 -20.81 10.59 32.50
#